data_AF-A0A661N0H7-F1
#
_entry.id   AF-A0A661N0H7-F1
#
_cell.length_a   1.000
_cell.length_b   1.000
_cell.length_c   1.000
_cell.angle_alpha   90.00
_cell.angle_beta   90.00
_cell.angle_gamma   90.00
#
_symmetry.space_group_name_H-M   'P 1'
#
loop_
_entity.id
_entity.type
_entity.pdbx_description
1 polymer ?
#
loop_
_entity_poly.entity_id
_entity_poly.type
_entity_poly.pdbx_seq_one_letter_code
_entity_poly.pdbx_strand_id
1 'polypeptide(L)'
;MIRMSSSAIALFIFVGAAGCGIGDAQTNLRSAVDAKRQELNQCYAAALTRDRDASGTMQAYLYVDSEEGRLTEVEFVGGDVSDPAFQSCMSGSLTQVQLSEPPVANLKVEYTFQLTPEG
;
A
#
# COMPACT_ATOMS: atom_id res chain seq x y z
N MET A 1 28.39 37.34 51.19
CA MET A 1 27.02 37.34 50.61
C MET A 1 27.10 36.70 49.24
N ILE A 2 26.55 35.50 49.11
CA ILE A 2 26.54 34.71 47.87
C ILE A 2 25.19 34.98 47.20
N ARG A 3 25.18 35.51 45.98
CA ARG A 3 23.99 35.48 45.12
C ARG A 3 24.37 34.93 43.75
N MET A 4 23.99 33.67 43.57
CA MET A 4 23.92 32.95 42.31
C MET A 4 23.28 33.81 41.22
N SER A 5 23.86 33.81 40.03
CA SER A 5 23.22 34.32 38.83
C SER A 5 23.50 33.41 37.66
N SER A 6 22.41 33.13 36.93
CA SER A 6 22.37 32.66 35.55
C SER A 6 22.63 31.18 35.30
N SER A 7 21.67 30.35 35.70
CA SER A 7 21.33 29.15 34.93
C SER A 7 20.14 29.47 34.03
N ALA A 8 20.42 29.74 32.77
CA ALA A 8 19.42 29.71 31.72
C ALA A 8 20.09 29.18 30.46
N ILE A 9 19.48 28.13 29.89
CA ILE A 9 19.39 27.79 28.45
C ILE A 9 19.49 26.27 28.23
N ALA A 10 18.46 25.80 27.53
CA ALA A 10 18.36 24.61 26.68
C ALA A 10 18.20 23.23 27.35
N LEU A 11 17.01 22.65 27.18
CA LEU A 11 16.92 21.55 26.20
C LEU A 11 15.54 21.50 25.53
N PHE A 12 15.60 21.35 24.21
CA PHE A 12 14.51 21.23 23.25
C PHE A 12 13.75 19.90 23.37
N ILE A 13 12.42 20.00 23.28
CA ILE A 13 11.47 19.21 22.47
C ILE A 13 11.92 17.79 22.03
N PHE A 14 11.14 16.78 22.38
CA PHE A 14 10.74 15.73 21.42
C PHE A 14 9.25 15.39 21.56
N VAL A 15 8.49 15.85 20.57
CA VAL A 15 7.16 15.38 20.21
C VAL A 15 7.30 14.02 19.51
N GLY A 16 6.39 13.08 19.77
CA GLY A 16 6.12 12.01 18.81
C GLY A 16 5.96 10.60 19.39
N ALA A 17 4.73 10.25 19.80
CA ALA A 17 4.31 8.85 19.92
C ALA A 17 2.80 8.75 19.68
N ALA A 18 2.36 9.09 18.47
CA ALA A 18 1.00 8.82 18.01
C ALA A 18 0.97 8.48 16.51
N GLY A 19 2.03 7.83 16.00
CA GLY A 19 2.19 7.50 14.58
C GLY A 19 2.14 6.01 14.24
N CYS A 20 2.11 5.09 15.20
CA CYS A 20 2.24 3.66 14.93
C CYS A 20 1.03 3.07 14.20
N GLY A 21 -0.20 3.41 14.59
CA GLY A 21 -1.40 2.70 14.08
C GLY A 21 -1.62 2.77 12.56
N ILE A 22 -1.28 3.89 11.91
CA ILE A 22 -1.44 4.02 10.45
C ILE A 22 -0.26 3.39 9.70
N GLY A 23 0.97 3.56 10.21
CA GLY A 23 2.18 2.99 9.59
C GLY A 23 2.18 1.47 9.63
N ASP A 24 1.71 0.88 10.73
CA ASP A 24 1.59 -0.56 10.90
C ASP A 24 0.53 -1.13 9.94
N ALA A 25 -0.62 -0.47 9.80
CA ALA A 25 -1.68 -0.91 8.88
C ALA A 25 -1.27 -0.83 7.39
N GLN A 26 -0.53 0.20 6.99
CA GLN A 26 0.03 0.29 5.62
C GLN A 26 1.05 -0.82 5.35
N THR A 27 1.89 -1.13 6.34
CA THR A 27 2.87 -2.22 6.25
C THR A 27 2.16 -3.57 6.14
N ASN A 28 1.16 -3.81 6.98
CA ASN A 28 0.34 -5.01 6.95
C ASN A 28 -0.39 -5.18 5.61
N LEU A 29 -0.95 -4.09 5.07
CA LEU A 29 -1.58 -4.09 3.75
C LEU A 29 -0.59 -4.48 2.65
N ARG A 30 0.60 -3.89 2.65
CA ARG A 30 1.63 -4.22 1.66
C ARG A 30 2.02 -5.70 1.74
N SER A 31 2.24 -6.23 2.94
CA SER A 31 2.53 -7.66 3.13
C SER A 31 1.38 -8.56 2.67
N ALA A 32 0.13 -8.17 2.90
CA ALA A 32 -1.04 -8.93 2.48
C ALA A 32 -1.25 -8.91 0.95
N VAL A 33 -0.96 -7.78 0.30
CA VAL A 33 -0.92 -7.65 -1.16
C VAL A 33 0.22 -8.49 -1.75
N ASP A 34 1.40 -8.47 -1.13
CA ASP A 34 2.54 -9.29 -1.55
C ASP A 34 2.25 -10.79 -1.43
N ALA A 35 1.44 -11.22 -0.46
CA ALA A 35 0.98 -12.62 -0.36
C ALA A 35 0.13 -13.05 -1.57
N LYS A 36 -0.49 -12.10 -2.30
CA LYS A 36 -1.24 -12.34 -3.54
C LYS A 36 -0.36 -12.38 -4.79
N ARG A 37 0.96 -12.22 -4.66
CA ARG A 37 1.87 -12.11 -5.81
C ARG A 37 1.74 -13.23 -6.82
N GLN A 38 1.55 -14.48 -6.39
CA GLN A 38 1.36 -15.60 -7.32
C GLN A 38 0.11 -15.42 -8.20
N GLU A 39 -1.01 -15.02 -7.61
CA GLU A 39 -2.28 -14.78 -8.32
C GLU A 39 -2.15 -13.56 -9.24
N LEU A 40 -1.49 -12.49 -8.77
CA LEU A 40 -1.22 -11.29 -9.59
C LEU A 40 -0.29 -11.60 -10.77
N ASN A 41 0.70 -12.46 -10.58
CA ASN A 41 1.57 -12.92 -11.67
C ASN A 41 0.81 -13.73 -12.71
N GLN A 42 -0.21 -14.50 -12.32
CA GLN A 42 -1.09 -15.20 -13.28
C GLN A 42 -1.94 -14.21 -14.09
N CYS A 43 -2.49 -13.18 -13.42
CA CYS A 43 -3.18 -12.09 -14.11
C CYS A 43 -2.28 -11.39 -15.13
N TYR A 44 -1.02 -11.14 -14.76
CA TYR A 44 -0.04 -10.49 -15.62
C TYR A 44 0.42 -11.40 -16.76
N ALA A 45 0.66 -12.69 -16.52
CA ALA A 45 0.96 -13.65 -17.57
C ALA A 45 -0.16 -13.74 -18.61
N ALA A 46 -1.43 -13.68 -18.17
CA ALA A 46 -2.56 -13.59 -19.08
C ALA A 46 -2.52 -12.28 -19.90
N ALA A 47 -2.14 -11.15 -19.30
CA ALA A 47 -1.94 -9.87 -20.01
C ALA A 47 -0.84 -9.97 -21.08
N LEU A 48 0.28 -10.62 -20.76
CA LEU A 48 1.39 -10.84 -21.69
C LEU A 48 1.01 -11.66 -22.93
N THR A 49 -0.07 -12.46 -22.87
CA THR A 49 -0.59 -13.14 -24.07
C THR A 49 -1.24 -12.18 -25.07
N ARG A 50 -1.74 -11.03 -24.60
CA ARG A 50 -2.38 -9.99 -25.42
C ARG A 50 -1.38 -8.91 -25.84
N ASP A 51 -0.46 -8.56 -24.96
CA ASP A 51 0.61 -7.61 -25.21
C ASP A 51 1.93 -8.12 -24.61
N ARG A 52 2.80 -8.65 -25.46
CA ARG A 52 4.06 -9.28 -25.03
C ARG A 52 5.08 -8.29 -24.50
N ASP A 53 4.93 -7.01 -24.84
CA ASP A 53 5.86 -5.95 -24.47
C ASP A 53 5.32 -5.12 -23.28
N ALA A 54 4.12 -5.46 -22.77
CA ALA A 54 3.55 -4.84 -21.59
C ALA A 54 4.57 -4.89 -20.45
N SER A 55 5.01 -3.72 -20.00
CA SER A 55 6.03 -3.55 -18.98
C SER A 55 5.96 -2.13 -18.42
N GLY A 56 6.57 -1.92 -17.25
CA GLY A 56 6.59 -0.63 -16.57
C GLY A 56 5.80 -0.66 -15.28
N THR A 57 4.95 0.35 -15.06
CA THR A 57 4.20 0.51 -13.82
C THR A 57 2.70 0.48 -14.02
N MET A 58 2.00 0.08 -12.97
CA MET A 58 0.56 0.28 -12.82
C MET A 58 0.30 0.84 -11.43
N GLN A 59 -0.42 1.96 -11.36
CA GLN A 59 -0.73 2.67 -10.12
C GLN A 59 -2.19 2.47 -9.76
N ALA A 60 -2.45 2.19 -8.49
CA ALA A 60 -3.80 2.03 -7.98
C ALA A 60 -3.95 2.61 -6.57
N TYR A 61 -5.16 3.04 -6.23
CA TYR A 61 -5.58 3.22 -4.85
C TYR A 61 -6.26 1.95 -4.34
N LEU A 62 -5.80 1.48 -3.18
CA LEU A 62 -6.38 0.36 -2.45
C LEU A 62 -7.20 0.91 -1.30
N TYR A 63 -8.47 0.53 -1.23
CA TYR A 63 -9.38 0.94 -0.19
C TYR A 63 -9.59 -0.22 0.79
N VAL A 64 -9.30 0.04 2.06
CA VAL A 64 -9.47 -0.94 3.15
C VAL A 64 -10.48 -0.42 4.13
N ASP A 65 -11.49 -1.25 4.39
CA ASP A 65 -12.51 -0.99 5.40
C ASP A 65 -11.95 -1.20 6.82
N SER A 66 -12.28 -0.31 7.75
CA SER A 66 -11.82 -0.39 9.15
C SER A 66 -12.60 -1.35 10.03
N GLU A 67 -13.83 -1.70 9.67
CA GLU A 67 -14.64 -2.62 10.48
C GLU A 67 -14.14 -4.05 10.29
N GLU A 68 -13.94 -4.45 9.03
CA GLU A 68 -13.51 -5.80 8.70
C GLU A 68 -12.00 -5.90 8.48
N GLY A 69 -11.29 -4.83 8.10
CA GLY A 69 -9.90 -4.91 7.62
C GLY A 69 -9.79 -5.48 6.21
N ARG A 70 -10.91 -5.49 5.47
CA ARG A 70 -11.00 -6.06 4.12
C ARG A 70 -10.63 -5.01 3.08
N LEU A 71 -9.89 -5.42 2.05
CA LEU A 71 -9.75 -4.61 0.84
C LEU A 71 -11.07 -4.66 0.07
N THR A 72 -11.78 -3.54 0.00
CA THR A 72 -13.12 -3.45 -0.60
C THR A 72 -13.10 -2.96 -2.04
N GLU A 73 -12.13 -2.13 -2.39
CA GLU A 73 -12.05 -1.52 -3.72
C GLU A 73 -10.60 -1.31 -4.17
N VAL A 74 -10.39 -1.44 -5.49
CA VAL A 74 -9.14 -1.11 -6.18
C VAL A 74 -9.48 -0.14 -7.31
N GLU A 75 -8.91 1.06 -7.25
CA GLU A 75 -9.09 2.09 -8.27
C GLU A 75 -7.76 2.27 -9.03
N PHE A 76 -7.70 1.85 -10.29
CA PHE A 76 -6.51 2.06 -11.13
C PHE A 76 -6.49 3.49 -11.66
N VAL A 77 -5.42 4.22 -11.36
CA VAL A 77 -5.33 5.67 -11.62
C VAL A 77 -4.29 6.06 -12.67
N GLY A 78 -3.46 5.12 -13.10
CA GLY A 78 -2.50 5.36 -14.19
C GLY A 78 -1.39 4.33 -14.25
N GLY A 79 -0.35 4.67 -15.02
CA GLY A 79 0.80 3.81 -15.29
C GLY A 79 1.01 3.57 -16.78
N ASP A 80 2.06 2.82 -17.08
CA ASP A 80 2.46 2.44 -18.44
C ASP A 80 1.54 1.33 -18.99
N VAL A 81 1.08 0.45 -18.11
CA VAL A 81 0.19 -0.68 -18.46
C VAL A 81 -1.25 -0.35 -18.07
N SER A 82 -2.15 -0.39 -19.06
CA SER A 82 -3.58 -0.03 -18.89
C SER A 82 -4.54 -1.05 -19.53
N ASP A 83 -4.23 -2.35 -19.41
CA ASP A 83 -5.09 -3.44 -19.88
C ASP A 83 -6.32 -3.62 -18.94
N PRO A 84 -7.56 -3.41 -19.42
CA PRO A 84 -8.76 -3.55 -18.59
C PRO A 84 -9.02 -4.98 -18.09
N ALA A 85 -8.67 -6.00 -18.87
CA ALA A 85 -8.82 -7.40 -18.47
C ALA A 85 -7.80 -7.77 -17.39
N PHE A 86 -6.59 -7.21 -17.48
CA PHE A 86 -5.58 -7.35 -16.44
C PHE A 86 -6.01 -6.67 -15.13
N GLN A 87 -6.47 -5.42 -15.22
CA GLN A 87 -7.00 -4.67 -14.08
C GLN A 87 -8.15 -5.42 -13.38
N SER A 88 -9.12 -5.93 -14.15
CA SER A 88 -10.24 -6.71 -13.60
C SER A 88 -9.77 -7.98 -12.87
N CYS A 89 -8.79 -8.70 -13.42
CA CYS A 89 -8.20 -9.87 -12.78
C CYS A 89 -7.50 -9.49 -11.46
N MET A 90 -6.71 -8.43 -11.46
CA MET A 90 -6.04 -7.93 -10.26
C MET A 90 -7.03 -7.53 -9.18
N SER A 91 -8.07 -6.75 -9.51
CA SER A 91 -9.12 -6.37 -8.56
C SER A 91 -9.75 -7.60 -7.92
N GLY A 92 -10.12 -8.61 -8.72
CA GLY A 92 -10.73 -9.84 -8.20
C GLY A 92 -9.85 -10.61 -7.22
N SER A 93 -8.52 -10.62 -7.42
CA SER A 93 -7.57 -11.22 -6.49
C SER A 93 -7.33 -10.36 -5.25
N LEU A 94 -7.25 -9.04 -5.42
CA LEU A 94 -6.97 -8.07 -4.36
C LEU A 94 -8.15 -7.88 -3.40
N THR A 95 -9.39 -7.92 -3.86
CA THR A 95 -10.58 -7.80 -2.97
C THR A 95 -10.77 -9.02 -2.06
N GLN A 96 -9.99 -10.08 -2.25
CA GLN A 96 -9.92 -11.22 -1.33
C GLN A 96 -8.91 -10.98 -0.19
N VAL A 97 -8.14 -9.88 -0.24
CA VAL A 97 -7.21 -9.52 0.82
C VAL A 97 -7.97 -9.11 2.07
N GLN A 98 -7.57 -9.72 3.17
CA GLN A 98 -8.08 -9.49 4.50
C GLN A 98 -6.89 -9.25 5.42
N LEU A 99 -6.84 -8.09 6.07
CA LEU A 99 -5.82 -7.80 7.08
C LEU A 99 -6.12 -8.60 8.34
N SER A 100 -5.07 -9.12 8.98
CA SER A 100 -5.16 -9.81 10.27
C SER A 100 -5.64 -8.89 11.38
N GLU A 101 -5.34 -7.60 11.27
CA GLU A 101 -5.78 -6.55 12.17
C GLU A 101 -6.42 -5.43 11.34
N PRO A 102 -7.70 -5.12 11.55
CA PRO A 102 -8.36 -4.01 10.88
C PRO A 102 -7.71 -2.68 11.23
N PRO A 103 -7.60 -1.74 10.28
CA PRO A 103 -7.08 -0.41 10.58
C PRO A 103 -8.05 0.36 11.46
N VAL A 104 -7.52 1.32 12.23
CA VAL A 104 -8.32 2.18 13.12
C VAL A 104 -9.31 3.12 12.38
N ALA A 105 -9.13 3.28 11.07
CA ALA A 105 -9.97 4.06 10.19
C ALA A 105 -9.84 3.54 8.74
N ASN A 106 -10.84 3.80 7.91
CA ASN A 106 -10.80 3.45 6.49
C ASN A 106 -9.51 3.99 5.85
N LEU A 107 -8.78 3.11 5.17
CA LEU A 107 -7.53 3.46 4.52
C LEU A 107 -7.72 3.60 3.02
N LYS A 108 -7.12 4.66 2.46
CA LYS A 108 -6.85 4.80 1.03
C LYS A 108 -5.34 4.81 0.86
N VAL A 109 -4.78 3.78 0.24
CA VAL A 109 -3.33 3.63 0.08
C VAL A 109 -2.98 3.62 -1.40
N GLU A 110 -2.07 4.49 -1.81
CA GLU A 110 -1.48 4.44 -3.15
C GLU A 110 -0.48 3.28 -3.25
N TYR A 111 -0.63 2.47 -4.29
CA TYR A 111 0.20 1.31 -4.54
C TYR A 111 0.67 1.29 -5.99
N THR A 112 1.98 1.12 -6.18
CA THR A 112 2.58 0.99 -7.51
C THR A 112 3.04 -0.44 -7.72
N PHE A 113 2.42 -1.11 -8.68
CA PHE A 113 2.83 -2.42 -9.16
C PHE A 113 3.93 -2.23 -10.22
N GLN A 114 5.08 -2.87 -10.01
CA GLN A 114 6.11 -2.99 -11.03
C GLN A 114 5.85 -4.24 -11.87
N LEU A 115 5.83 -4.07 -13.18
CA LEU A 115 5.48 -5.08 -14.16
C LEU A 115 6.69 -5.27 -15.07
N THR A 116 7.35 -6.41 -14.92
CA THR A 116 8.47 -6.79 -15.76
C THR A 116 8.22 -8.19 -16.28
N PRO A 117 8.21 -8.42 -17.60
CA PRO A 117 8.16 -9.76 -18.14
C PRO A 117 9.31 -10.59 -17.57
N GLU A 118 9.00 -11.70 -16.90
CA GLU A 118 10.01 -12.69 -16.55
C GLU A 118 10.32 -13.45 -17.85
N GLY A 119 11.47 -13.13 -18.44
CA GLY A 119 11.93 -13.69 -19.72
C GLY A 119 12.28 -15.17 -19.65
#